data_AF-A0A1B1I1L1-F1
#
_entry.id   AF-A0A1B1I1L1-F1
#
_cell.length_a   1.000
_cell.length_b   1.000
_cell.length_c   1.000
_cell.angle_alpha   90.00
_cell.angle_beta   90.00
_cell.angle_gamma   90.00
#
_symmetry.space_group_name_H-M   'P 1'
#
loop_
_entity.id
_entity.type
_entity.pdbx_description
1 polymer ?
#
loop_
_entity_poly.entity_id
_entity_poly.type
_entity_poly.pdbx_seq_one_letter_code
_entity_poly.pdbx_strand_id
1 'polypeptide(L)'
;MAKAAVDAVAADFAARLMAGFDKVADERLAQKVEALSERILARLPEVVFLPPPPAEFPEERLLSVKEVARLLGCSSRTVQLRLDRGELAYVLERGSEYRKVPYSWVVEYIHNLPRFTGPLHARCAVDAPV
;
A
#
# COMPACT_ATOMS: atom_id res chain seq x y z
N MET A 1 5.29 -69.08 -23.55
CA MET A 1 6.04 -68.20 -24.47
C MET A 1 5.10 -67.29 -25.28
N ALA A 2 4.19 -67.82 -26.11
CA ALA A 2 3.33 -67.01 -27.00
C ALA A 2 2.39 -66.01 -26.28
N LYS A 3 1.72 -66.42 -25.20
CA LYS A 3 0.79 -65.54 -24.45
C LYS A 3 1.48 -64.31 -23.85
N ALA A 4 2.66 -64.49 -23.25
CA ALA A 4 3.45 -63.40 -22.68
C ALA A 4 3.91 -62.38 -23.74
N ALA A 5 4.17 -62.83 -24.97
CA ALA A 5 4.51 -61.93 -26.08
C ALA A 5 3.30 -61.09 -26.54
N VAL A 6 2.11 -61.69 -26.55
CA VAL A 6 0.85 -60.97 -26.88
C VAL A 6 0.50 -59.97 -25.79
N ASP A 7 0.65 -60.32 -24.52
CA ASP A 7 0.40 -59.43 -23.39
C ASP A 7 1.38 -58.23 -23.38
N ALA A 8 2.64 -58.44 -23.75
CA ALA A 8 3.63 -57.37 -23.88
C ALA A 8 3.32 -56.39 -25.03
N VAL A 9 2.85 -56.91 -26.16
CA VAL A 9 2.42 -56.08 -27.30
C VAL A 9 1.16 -55.29 -26.97
N ALA A 10 0.21 -55.89 -26.24
CA ALA A 10 -0.97 -55.20 -25.77
C ALA A 10 -0.63 -54.07 -24.77
N ALA A 11 0.34 -54.31 -23.88
CA ALA A 11 0.83 -53.29 -22.94
C ALA A 11 1.54 -52.12 -23.65
N ASP A 12 2.40 -52.39 -24.64
CA ASP A 12 3.08 -51.35 -25.42
C ASP A 12 2.06 -50.52 -26.25
N PHE A 13 1.05 -51.17 -26.82
CA PHE A 13 -0.03 -50.47 -27.51
C PHE A 13 -0.86 -49.57 -26.58
N ALA A 14 -1.23 -50.07 -25.39
CA ALA A 14 -1.95 -49.29 -24.39
C ALA A 14 -1.11 -48.10 -23.90
N ALA A 15 0.20 -48.28 -23.67
CA ALA A 15 1.10 -47.21 -23.28
C ALA A 15 1.19 -46.11 -24.34
N ARG A 16 1.27 -46.48 -25.63
CA ARG A 16 1.29 -45.53 -26.75
C ARG A 16 -0.02 -44.76 -26.88
N LEU A 17 -1.16 -45.41 -26.65
CA LEU A 17 -2.47 -44.74 -26.63
C LEU A 17 -2.58 -43.74 -25.48
N MET A 18 -2.18 -44.11 -24.27
CA MET A 18 -2.21 -43.21 -23.10
C MET A 18 -1.31 -41.99 -23.31
N ALA A 19 -0.08 -42.20 -23.81
CA ALA A 19 0.81 -41.09 -24.16
C ALA A 19 0.25 -40.18 -25.26
N GLY A 20 -0.58 -40.71 -26.17
CA GLY A 20 -1.32 -39.92 -27.15
C GLY A 20 -2.41 -39.08 -26.51
N PHE A 21 -3.17 -39.64 -25.56
CA PHE A 21 -4.19 -38.90 -24.81
C PHE A 21 -3.60 -37.78 -23.97
N ASP A 22 -2.47 -38.01 -23.30
CA ASP A 22 -1.79 -36.98 -22.51
C ASP A 22 -1.36 -35.78 -23.39
N LYS A 23 -0.79 -36.05 -24.57
CA LYS A 23 -0.45 -34.99 -25.54
C LYS A 23 -1.67 -34.19 -25.98
N VAL A 24 -2.77 -34.86 -26.28
CA VAL A 24 -4.02 -34.18 -26.68
C VAL A 24 -4.59 -33.37 -25.51
N ALA A 25 -4.49 -33.86 -24.29
CA ALA A 25 -4.93 -33.13 -23.10
C ALA A 25 -4.09 -31.86 -22.88
N ASP A 26 -2.76 -31.94 -23.03
CA ASP A 26 -1.84 -30.82 -22.92
C ASP A 26 -2.10 -29.76 -24.00
N GLU A 27 -2.30 -30.17 -25.25
CA GLU A 27 -2.64 -29.25 -26.36
C GLU A 27 -3.97 -28.52 -26.10
N ARG A 28 -4.99 -29.24 -25.59
CA ARG A 28 -6.28 -28.64 -25.25
C ARG A 28 -6.19 -27.71 -24.05
N LEU A 29 -5.31 -28.00 -23.09
CA LEU A 29 -5.05 -27.13 -21.96
C LEU A 29 -4.35 -25.84 -22.42
N ALA A 30 -3.32 -25.96 -23.26
CA ALA A 30 -2.62 -24.80 -23.83
C ALA A 30 -3.58 -23.87 -24.59
N GLN A 31 -4.44 -24.43 -25.46
CA GLN A 31 -5.45 -23.66 -26.18
C GLN A 31 -6.43 -22.92 -25.24
N LYS A 32 -6.86 -23.57 -24.15
CA LYS A 32 -7.75 -22.95 -23.17
C LYS A 32 -7.07 -21.83 -22.39
N VAL A 33 -5.80 -22.01 -22.03
CA VAL A 33 -5.01 -20.99 -21.32
C VAL A 33 -4.78 -19.77 -22.21
N GLU A 34 -4.48 -19.98 -23.48
CA GLU A 34 -4.27 -18.90 -24.45
C GLU A 34 -5.55 -18.10 -24.70
N ALA A 35 -6.68 -18.78 -24.94
CA ALA A 35 -7.99 -18.12 -25.08
C ALA A 35 -8.42 -17.37 -23.81
N LEU A 36 -8.06 -17.88 -22.62
CA LEU A 36 -8.34 -17.20 -21.36
C LEU A 36 -7.44 -15.98 -21.17
N SER A 37 -6.17 -16.06 -21.58
CA SER A 37 -5.22 -14.95 -21.58
C SER A 37 -5.71 -13.80 -22.47
N GLU A 38 -6.09 -14.09 -23.71
CA GLU A 38 -6.66 -13.10 -24.64
C GLU A 38 -7.91 -12.43 -24.05
N ARG A 39 -8.78 -13.20 -23.41
CA ARG A 39 -9.99 -12.67 -22.77
C ARG A 39 -9.70 -11.80 -21.56
N ILE A 40 -8.65 -12.11 -20.78
CA ILE A 40 -8.19 -11.26 -19.68
C ILE A 40 -7.60 -9.96 -20.24
N LEU A 41 -6.75 -10.04 -21.26
CA LEU A 41 -6.16 -8.87 -21.91
C LEU A 41 -7.21 -7.93 -22.53
N ALA A 42 -8.25 -8.48 -23.15
CA ALA A 42 -9.35 -7.69 -23.72
C ALA A 42 -10.19 -6.97 -22.65
N ARG A 43 -10.30 -7.54 -21.44
CA ARG A 43 -11.07 -6.97 -20.32
C ARG A 43 -10.23 -6.14 -19.35
N LEU A 44 -8.90 -6.23 -19.42
CA LEU A 44 -7.97 -5.43 -18.64
C LEU A 44 -8.26 -3.91 -18.69
N PRO A 45 -8.55 -3.27 -19.84
CA PRO A 45 -8.86 -1.85 -19.86
C PRO A 45 -10.15 -1.46 -19.11
N GLU A 46 -11.10 -2.38 -18.88
CA GLU A 46 -12.27 -2.12 -18.04
C GLU A 46 -11.94 -2.14 -16.53
N VAL A 47 -10.85 -2.82 -16.15
CA VAL A 47 -10.42 -3.02 -14.75
C VAL A 47 -9.30 -2.05 -14.36
N VAL A 48 -8.58 -1.49 -15.32
CA VAL A 48 -7.52 -0.50 -15.09
C VAL A 48 -8.14 0.91 -15.03
N PHE A 49 -9.06 1.13 -14.10
CA PHE A 49 -9.20 2.46 -13.51
C PHE A 49 -8.17 2.57 -12.39
N LEU A 50 -6.88 2.66 -12.77
CA LEU A 50 -5.85 3.04 -11.83
C LEU A 50 -6.11 4.52 -11.49
N PRO A 51 -6.41 4.87 -10.23
CA PRO A 51 -6.35 6.27 -9.84
C PRO A 51 -4.97 6.80 -10.23
N PRO A 52 -4.87 8.06 -10.69
CA PRO A 52 -3.58 8.62 -11.08
C PRO A 52 -2.57 8.37 -9.95
N PRO A 53 -1.34 7.96 -10.29
CA PRO A 53 -0.33 7.70 -9.26
C PRO A 53 -0.26 8.93 -8.35
N PRO A 54 -0.28 8.74 -7.02
CA PRO A 54 -0.20 9.87 -6.10
C PRO A 54 1.07 10.66 -6.46
N ALA A 55 0.95 11.99 -6.52
CA ALA A 55 2.06 12.86 -6.89
C ALA A 55 3.33 12.46 -6.11
N GLU A 56 4.47 12.32 -6.79
CA GLU A 56 5.77 11.92 -6.20
C GLU A 56 6.16 12.79 -5.01
N PHE A 57 5.67 14.03 -5.00
CA PHE A 57 5.64 14.91 -3.84
C PHE A 57 4.18 15.33 -3.63
N PRO A 58 3.45 14.75 -2.66
CA PRO A 58 2.19 15.35 -2.25
C PRO A 58 2.51 16.80 -1.86
N GLU A 59 1.83 17.76 -2.49
CA GLU A 59 2.02 19.18 -2.18
C GLU A 59 1.92 19.38 -0.66
N GLU A 60 2.96 19.97 -0.07
CA GLU A 60 3.05 20.14 1.38
C GLU A 60 1.83 20.93 1.86
N ARG A 61 0.96 20.27 2.63
CA ARG A 61 -0.31 20.85 3.03
C ARG A 61 -0.09 21.91 4.11
N LEU A 62 -0.32 23.17 3.76
CA LEU A 62 -0.29 24.28 4.71
C LEU A 62 -1.55 24.31 5.57
N LEU A 63 -1.39 24.01 6.86
CA LEU A 63 -2.46 24.00 7.84
C LEU A 63 -2.68 25.39 8.44
N SER A 64 -3.94 25.76 8.59
CA SER A 64 -4.33 26.88 9.45
C SER A 64 -4.16 26.54 10.94
N VAL A 65 -4.03 27.56 11.78
CA VAL A 65 -3.99 27.40 13.25
C VAL A 65 -5.12 26.53 13.80
N LYS A 66 -6.34 26.63 13.23
CA LYS A 66 -7.49 25.82 13.63
C LYS A 66 -7.35 24.34 13.25
N GLU A 67 -6.72 24.05 12.12
CA GLU A 67 -6.43 22.67 11.72
C GLU A 67 -5.35 22.06 12.59
N VAL A 68 -4.27 22.81 12.88
CA VAL A 68 -3.21 22.37 13.80
C VAL A 68 -3.79 22.11 15.19
N ALA A 69 -4.68 22.96 15.69
CA ALA A 69 -5.33 22.80 16.98
C ALA A 69 -6.15 21.50 17.06
N ARG A 70 -6.90 21.18 15.99
CA ARG A 70 -7.64 19.91 15.89
C ARG A 70 -6.70 18.71 15.88
N LEU A 71 -5.57 18.80 15.17
CA LEU A 71 -4.60 17.71 15.07
C LEU A 71 -3.89 17.45 16.41
N LEU A 72 -3.52 18.50 17.13
CA LEU A 72 -2.87 18.41 18.44
C LEU A 72 -3.85 18.22 19.62
N GLY A 73 -5.16 18.18 19.36
CA GLY A 73 -6.19 18.05 20.38
C GLY A 73 -6.22 19.21 21.39
N CYS A 74 -5.84 20.42 20.98
CA CYS A 74 -5.73 21.59 21.87
C CYS A 74 -6.51 22.81 21.35
N SER A 75 -6.56 23.89 22.12
CA SER A 75 -7.24 25.12 21.69
C SER A 75 -6.39 25.91 20.67
N SER A 76 -7.03 26.63 19.76
CA SER A 76 -6.33 27.52 18.80
C SER A 76 -5.44 28.55 19.50
N ARG A 77 -5.83 29.01 20.70
CA ARG A 77 -5.04 29.94 21.51
C ARG A 77 -3.74 29.28 22.00
N THR A 78 -3.80 28.02 22.39
CA THR A 78 -2.62 27.25 22.77
C THR A 78 -1.66 27.11 21.60
N VAL A 79 -2.17 26.87 20.39
CA VAL A 79 -1.33 26.81 19.18
C VAL A 79 -0.70 28.17 18.88
N GLN A 80 -1.45 29.27 18.94
CA GLN A 80 -0.89 30.61 18.76
C GLN A 80 0.25 30.89 19.73
N LEU A 81 0.07 30.55 21.01
CA LEU A 81 1.10 30.73 22.02
C LEU A 81 2.37 29.92 21.69
N ARG A 82 2.24 28.70 21.15
CA ARG A 82 3.39 27.89 20.71
C ARG A 82 4.10 28.52 19.51
N LEU A 83 3.33 29.08 18.56
CA LEU A 83 3.89 29.83 17.43
C LEU A 83 4.65 31.08 17.89
N ASP A 84 4.06 31.85 18.82
CA ASP A 84 4.66 33.08 19.35
C ASP A 84 5.94 32.79 20.15
N ARG A 85 6.00 31.65 20.85
CA ARG A 85 7.20 31.18 21.56
C ARG A 85 8.26 30.59 20.64
N GLY A 86 7.95 30.36 19.37
CA GLY A 86 8.84 29.68 18.43
C GLY A 86 8.97 28.16 18.68
N GLU A 87 8.08 27.56 19.49
CA GLU A 87 8.04 26.11 19.70
C GLU A 87 7.53 25.37 18.45
N LEU A 88 6.74 26.06 17.62
CA LEU A 88 6.21 25.54 16.36
C LEU A 88 6.51 26.56 15.26
N ALA A 89 7.16 26.11 14.19
CA ALA A 89 7.51 26.96 13.07
C ALA A 89 6.28 27.26 12.18
N TYR A 90 6.29 28.39 11.47
CA TYR A 90 5.23 28.76 10.54
C TYR A 90 5.80 29.46 9.30
N VAL A 91 5.00 29.45 8.25
CA VAL A 91 5.22 30.18 7.00
C VAL A 91 4.12 31.23 6.84
N LEU A 92 4.49 32.37 6.29
CA LEU A 92 3.54 33.39 5.83
C LEU A 92 3.42 33.26 4.31
N GLU A 93 2.21 33.01 3.83
CA GLU A 93 1.93 33.06 2.39
C GLU A 93 2.06 34.51 1.89
N ARG A 94 2.59 34.70 0.68
CA ARG A 94 2.74 36.05 0.09
C ARG A 94 1.37 36.72 0.02
N GLY A 95 1.21 37.84 0.72
CA GLY A 95 -0.04 38.61 0.78
C GLY A 95 -1.06 38.14 1.82
N SER A 96 -0.72 37.12 2.63
CA SER A 96 -1.54 36.69 3.76
C SER A 96 -0.88 37.07 5.08
N GLU A 97 -1.65 37.68 5.98
CA GLU A 97 -1.22 37.94 7.36
C GLU A 97 -1.39 36.70 8.26
N TYR A 98 -2.02 35.64 7.74
CA TYR A 98 -2.30 34.44 8.51
C TYR A 98 -1.11 33.49 8.50
N ARG A 99 -0.65 33.13 9.70
CA ARG A 99 0.38 32.10 9.91
C ARG A 99 -0.15 30.72 9.52
N LYS A 100 0.60 30.03 8.67
CA LYS A 100 0.33 28.66 8.21
C LYS A 100 1.45 27.73 8.64
N VAL A 101 1.12 26.50 8.98
CA VAL A 101 2.10 25.51 9.41
C VAL A 101 2.11 24.35 8.41
N PRO A 102 3.26 24.02 7.80
CA PRO A 102 3.43 22.79 7.03
C PRO A 102 3.01 21.56 7.84
N TYR A 103 2.30 20.62 7.23
CA TYR A 103 1.86 19.39 7.89
C TYR A 103 3.06 18.57 8.39
N SER A 104 4.12 18.45 7.59
CA SER A 104 5.37 17.77 7.96
C SER A 104 5.94 18.30 9.27
N TRP A 105 6.00 19.61 9.44
CA TRP A 105 6.53 20.22 10.67
C TRP A 105 5.67 19.96 11.90
N VAL A 106 4.34 19.87 11.74
CA VAL A 106 3.46 19.47 12.87
C VAL A 106 3.74 18.02 13.26
N VAL A 107 3.96 17.14 12.28
CA VAL A 107 4.28 15.73 12.53
C VAL A 107 5.63 15.60 13.21
N GLU A 108 6.66 16.29 12.72
CA GLU A 108 7.98 16.36 13.37
C GLU A 108 7.88 16.87 14.81
N TYR A 109 7.10 17.94 15.03
CA TYR A 109 6.83 18.45 16.37
C TYR A 109 6.23 17.37 17.28
N ILE A 110 5.25 16.60 16.80
CA ILE A 110 4.64 15.50 17.56
C ILE A 110 5.65 14.39 17.87
N HIS A 111 6.52 14.06 16.92
CA HIS A 111 7.56 13.04 17.13
C HIS A 111 8.61 13.47 18.16
N ASN A 112 8.90 14.77 18.24
CA ASN A 112 9.84 15.35 19.20
C ASN A 112 9.25 15.52 20.61
N LEU A 113 7.93 15.40 20.78
CA LEU A 113 7.32 15.50 22.09
C LEU A 113 7.71 14.31 22.98
N PRO A 114 8.00 14.54 24.27
CA PRO A 114 8.27 13.46 25.19
C PRO A 114 7.05 12.56 25.31
N ARG A 115 7.25 11.27 25.02
CA ARG A 115 6.22 10.26 25.13
C ARG A 115 6.17 9.75 26.55
N PHE A 116 4.98 9.75 27.12
CA PHE A 116 4.74 9.22 28.46
C PHE A 116 3.72 8.11 28.38
N THR A 117 3.90 7.07 29.19
CA THR A 117 2.95 5.97 29.36
C THR A 117 2.53 5.86 30.83
N GLY A 118 1.41 5.17 31.08
CA GLY A 118 0.83 5.00 32.41
C GLY A 118 -0.11 6.14 32.84
N PRO A 119 -0.66 6.08 34.07
CA PRO A 119 -1.55 7.10 34.59
C PRO A 119 -0.79 8.42 34.85
N LEU A 120 -1.49 9.56 34.73
CA LEU A 120 -0.88 10.90 34.76
C LEU A 120 0.03 11.16 35.97
N HIS A 121 -0.35 10.64 37.15
CA HIS A 121 0.37 10.83 38.41
C HIS A 121 1.56 9.87 38.61
N ALA A 122 1.68 8.82 37.78
CA ALA A 122 2.78 7.85 37.81
C ALA A 122 3.27 7.55 36.38
N ARG A 123 3.42 8.61 35.59
CA ARG A 123 3.81 8.51 34.19
C ARG A 123 5.29 8.12 34.06
N CYS A 124 5.58 7.14 33.22
CA CYS A 124 6.94 6.76 32.85
C CYS A 124 7.25 7.28 31.45
N ALA A 125 8.44 7.84 31.24
CA ALA A 125 8.88 8.20 29.89
C ALA A 125 9.03 6.92 29.06
N VAL A 126 8.50 6.95 27.84
CA VAL A 126 8.76 5.90 26.85
C VAL A 126 9.95 6.39 26.05
N ASP A 127 11.10 5.75 26.22
CA ASP A 127 12.26 6.02 25.39
C ASP A 127 11.85 5.84 23.93
N ALA A 128 12.04 6.88 23.12
CA ALA A 128 11.74 6.80 21.70
C ALA A 128 12.66 5.73 21.09
N PRO A 129 12.15 4.83 20.22
CA PRO A 129 13.04 3.97 19.44
C PRO A 129 13.96 4.88 18.62
N VAL A 130 15.27 4.64 18.75
CA VAL A 130 16.36 5.29 17.99
C VAL A 130 16.21 4.99 16.51
#